data_AF-A0A3N5JJ72-F1
#
_entry.id   AF-A0A3N5JJ72-F1
#
_cell.length_a   1.000
_cell.length_b   1.000
_cell.length_c   1.000
_cell.angle_alpha   90.00
_cell.angle_beta   90.00
_cell.angle_gamma   90.00
#
_symmetry.space_group_name_H-M   'P 1'
#
loop_
_entity.id
_entity.type
_entity.pdbx_description
1 polymer ?
#
loop_
_entity_poly.entity_id
_entity_poly.type
_entity_poly.pdbx_seq_one_letter_code
_entity_poly.pdbx_strand_id
1 'polypeptide(L)'
;MKKRITTIIQGAAGRDFHNFNLVYRDNEMYDVVAFTAAQIPDIDGRRYPAALAGKLYPKGIPIEAEDKLESLIVKHGVDEVVFSYSDVSHPYV
;
A
#
# COMPACT_ATOMS: atom_id res chain seq x y z
N MET A 1 20.02 -2.67 13.70
CA MET A 1 18.55 -2.53 13.55
C MET A 1 18.08 -3.56 12.53
N LYS A 2 16.95 -4.23 12.76
CA LYS A 2 16.43 -5.24 11.82
C LYS A 2 15.94 -4.52 10.55
N LYS A 3 16.21 -5.07 9.36
CA LYS A 3 15.68 -4.52 8.09
C LYS A 3 14.14 -4.57 8.15
N ARG A 4 13.46 -3.47 7.82
CA ARG A 4 11.99 -3.44 7.65
C ARG A 4 11.61 -4.18 6.37
N ILE A 5 10.47 -4.84 6.36
CA ILE A 5 9.88 -5.46 5.17
C ILE A 5 9.26 -4.34 4.34
N THR A 6 9.80 -4.10 3.15
CA THR A 6 9.31 -3.07 2.24
C THR A 6 8.09 -3.58 1.50
N THR A 7 6.94 -2.96 1.72
CA THR A 7 5.63 -3.51 1.33
C THR A 7 4.89 -2.56 0.40
N ILE A 8 4.28 -3.09 -0.66
CA ILE A 8 3.21 -2.43 -1.42
C ILE A 8 1.87 -3.09 -1.09
N ILE A 9 0.82 -2.30 -0.90
CA ILE A 9 -0.54 -2.81 -0.72
C ILE A 9 -1.35 -2.53 -1.99
N GLN A 10 -1.87 -3.58 -2.64
CA GLN A 10 -2.74 -3.42 -3.80
C GLN A 10 -4.19 -3.18 -3.39
N GLY A 11 -4.78 -2.12 -3.94
CA GLY A 11 -6.08 -1.57 -3.56
C GLY A 11 -5.92 -0.21 -2.85
N ALA A 12 -6.87 0.69 -3.05
CA ALA A 12 -6.84 2.02 -2.44
C ALA A 12 -8.23 2.63 -2.18
N ALA A 13 -9.21 1.89 -1.64
CA ALA A 13 -10.52 2.46 -1.32
C ALA A 13 -11.38 1.70 -0.32
N GLY A 14 -10.79 0.84 0.51
CA GLY A 14 -11.58 0.15 1.52
C GLY A 14 -10.77 -0.81 2.36
N ARG A 15 -10.80 -2.09 1.97
CA ARG A 15 -10.14 -3.16 2.72
C ARG A 15 -8.64 -2.94 2.82
N ASP A 16 -8.00 -2.43 1.77
CA ASP A 16 -6.60 -2.01 1.76
C ASP A 16 -6.24 -1.06 2.91
N PHE A 17 -6.95 0.06 3.06
CA PHE A 17 -6.75 1.00 4.16
C PHE A 17 -7.06 0.36 5.51
N HIS A 18 -8.06 -0.51 5.59
CA HIS A 18 -8.36 -1.22 6.83
C HIS A 18 -7.22 -2.19 7.23
N ASN A 19 -6.70 -2.96 6.28
CA ASN A 19 -5.53 -3.83 6.47
C ASN A 19 -4.33 -3.01 6.93
N PHE A 20 -4.02 -1.89 6.25
CA PHE A 20 -2.99 -0.95 6.66
C PHE A 20 -3.16 -0.52 8.12
N ASN A 21 -4.37 -0.10 8.50
CA ASN A 21 -4.65 0.42 9.83
C ASN A 21 -4.50 -0.61 10.95
N LEU A 22 -4.86 -1.87 10.69
CA LEU A 22 -4.82 -2.93 11.71
C LEU A 22 -3.46 -3.62 11.81
N VAL A 23 -2.72 -3.73 10.70
CA VAL A 23 -1.51 -4.56 10.64
C VAL A 23 -0.21 -3.75 10.52
N TYR A 24 -0.25 -2.56 9.88
CA TYR A 24 0.96 -1.88 9.40
C TYR A 24 1.22 -0.48 10.02
N ARG A 25 0.17 0.30 10.34
CA ARG A 25 0.23 1.75 10.66
C ARG A 25 1.34 2.18 11.62
N ASP A 26 1.59 1.43 12.69
CA ASP A 26 2.62 1.72 13.68
C ASP A 26 3.52 0.49 13.95
N ASN A 27 3.58 -0.43 12.99
CA ASN A 27 4.36 -1.66 13.10
C ASN A 27 5.76 -1.45 12.53
N GLU A 28 6.76 -1.36 13.41
CA GLU A 28 8.16 -1.11 13.05
C GLU A 28 8.80 -2.24 12.21
N MET A 29 8.12 -3.39 12.02
CA MET A 29 8.59 -4.44 11.13
C MET A 29 8.39 -4.12 9.65
N TYR A 30 7.42 -3.26 9.29
CA TYR A 30 7.02 -3.02 7.91
C TYR A 30 7.28 -1.59 7.49
N ASP A 31 7.60 -1.37 6.23
CA ASP A 31 7.67 -0.07 5.55
C ASP A 31 6.75 -0.06 4.32
N VAL A 32 5.53 0.45 4.50
CA VAL A 32 4.54 0.54 3.41
C VAL A 32 4.86 1.73 2.53
N VAL A 33 5.40 1.47 1.34
CA VAL A 33 5.93 2.50 0.44
C VAL A 33 4.88 3.07 -0.51
N ALA A 34 3.84 2.31 -0.84
CA ALA A 34 2.75 2.74 -1.69
C ALA A 34 1.49 1.88 -1.49
N PHE A 35 0.33 2.50 -1.74
CA PHE A 35 -0.86 1.81 -2.20
C PHE A 35 -0.89 1.84 -3.73
N THR A 36 -1.49 0.85 -4.38
CA THR A 36 -1.79 0.91 -5.82
C THR A 36 -3.28 0.86 -6.09
N ALA A 37 -3.73 1.54 -7.14
CA ALA A 37 -5.14 1.59 -7.53
C ALA A 37 -5.31 1.29 -9.03
N ALA A 38 -6.31 0.46 -9.36
CA ALA A 38 -6.64 0.11 -10.75
C ALA A 38 -8.01 0.64 -11.23
N GLN A 39 -8.98 0.81 -10.32
CA GLN A 39 -10.40 0.93 -10.70
C GLN A 39 -11.03 2.31 -10.42
N ILE A 40 -10.37 3.19 -9.65
CA ILE A 40 -11.02 4.40 -9.15
C ILE A 40 -10.45 5.62 -9.87
N PRO A 41 -11.28 6.34 -10.64
CA PRO A 41 -10.85 7.56 -11.31
C PRO A 41 -10.26 8.57 -10.32
N ASP A 42 -9.18 9.24 -10.72
CA ASP A 42 -8.54 10.36 -10.02
C ASP A 42 -8.04 10.06 -8.59
N ILE A 43 -7.89 8.78 -8.22
CA ILE A 43 -7.32 8.42 -6.92
C ILE A 43 -5.80 8.29 -6.94
N ASP A 44 -5.23 7.91 -8.09
CA ASP A 44 -3.79 7.87 -8.27
C ASP A 44 -3.21 9.29 -8.22
N GLY A 45 -1.98 9.41 -7.71
CA GLY A 45 -1.35 10.69 -7.40
C GLY A 45 -1.81 11.33 -6.09
N ARG A 46 -2.86 10.81 -5.43
CA ARG A 46 -3.23 11.19 -4.07
C ARG A 46 -2.34 10.50 -3.04
N ARG A 47 -2.56 10.84 -1.77
CA ARG A 47 -1.92 10.20 -0.62
C ARG A 47 -2.95 9.71 0.37
N TYR A 48 -2.72 8.53 0.93
CA TYR A 48 -3.33 8.15 2.19
C TYR A 48 -2.92 9.20 3.26
N PRO A 49 -3.88 9.87 3.93
CA PRO A 49 -3.58 11.07 4.70
C PRO A 49 -2.61 10.83 5.87
N ALA A 50 -1.63 11.72 6.05
CA ALA A 50 -0.69 11.66 7.17
C ALA A 50 -1.39 11.58 8.55
N ALA A 51 -2.50 12.30 8.71
CA ALA A 51 -3.28 12.30 9.94
C ALA A 51 -3.87 10.92 10.31
N LEU A 52 -3.98 10.00 9.34
CA LEU A 52 -4.46 8.64 9.53
C LEU A 52 -3.35 7.59 9.41
N ALA A 53 -2.14 8.01 9.03
CA ALA A 53 -1.07 7.09 8.66
C ALA A 53 -0.20 6.63 9.84
N GLY A 54 -0.39 7.19 11.04
CA GLY A 54 0.40 6.83 12.22
C GLY A 54 1.77 7.50 12.27
N LYS A 55 2.52 7.22 13.34
CA LYS A 55 3.78 7.94 13.64
C LYS A 55 4.90 7.62 12.65
N LEU A 56 4.84 6.45 12.00
CA LEU A 56 5.85 6.00 11.06
C LEU A 56 5.70 6.63 9.65
N TYR A 57 4.56 7.26 9.37
CA TYR A 57 4.24 7.80 8.03
C TYR A 57 3.79 9.27 8.09
N PRO A 58 4.64 10.21 8.58
CA PRO A 58 4.27 11.61 8.80
C PRO A 58 3.94 12.39 7.52
N LYS A 59 4.27 11.84 6.34
CA LYS A 59 3.94 12.42 5.03
C LYS A 59 2.77 11.72 4.33
N GLY A 60 2.10 10.80 5.04
CA GLY A 60 1.16 9.87 4.43
C GLY A 60 1.87 8.90 3.49
N ILE A 61 1.06 8.10 2.78
CA ILE A 61 1.55 7.05 1.87
C ILE A 61 1.03 7.36 0.46
N PRO A 62 1.87 7.37 -0.58
CA PRO A 62 1.41 7.62 -1.94
C PRO A 62 0.43 6.55 -2.41
N ILE A 63 -0.54 6.97 -3.20
CA ILE A 63 -1.43 6.09 -3.97
C ILE A 63 -1.01 6.22 -5.42
N GLU A 64 -0.48 5.15 -5.99
CA GLU A 64 0.05 5.11 -7.36
C GLU A 64 -0.89 4.31 -8.27
N ALA A 65 -0.78 4.54 -9.57
CA ALA A 65 -1.45 3.70 -10.56
C ALA A 65 -0.90 2.27 -10.52
N GLU A 66 -1.77 1.27 -10.59
CA GLU A 66 -1.37 -0.14 -10.49
C GLU A 66 -0.52 -0.63 -11.66
N ASP A 67 -0.67 -0.03 -12.85
CA ASP A 67 0.19 -0.32 -14.01
C ASP A 67 1.67 0.02 -13.76
N LYS A 68 1.98 0.82 -12.74
CA LYS A 68 3.35 1.13 -12.30
C LYS A 68 3.93 0.08 -11.35
N LEU A 69 3.18 -0.95 -10.94
CA LEU A 69 3.58 -1.89 -9.89
C LEU A 69 5.00 -2.45 -10.09
N GLU A 70 5.34 -2.96 -11.28
CA GLU A 70 6.67 -3.48 -11.57
C GLU A 70 7.78 -2.43 -11.38
N SER A 71 7.54 -1.21 -11.88
CA SER A 71 8.49 -0.11 -11.73
C SER A 71 8.67 0.32 -10.26
N LEU A 72 7.59 0.27 -9.47
CA LEU A 72 7.61 0.57 -8.04
C LEU A 72 8.36 -0.50 -7.26
N ILE A 73 8.18 -1.78 -7.61
CA ILE A 73 8.92 -2.91 -7.02
C ILE A 73 10.42 -2.69 -7.17
N VAL A 74 10.88 -2.40 -8.39
CA VAL A 74 12.30 -2.16 -8.68
C VAL A 74 12.79 -0.90 -7.97
N LYS A 75 12.04 0.20 -8.07
CA LYS A 75 12.42 1.51 -7.50
C LYS A 75 12.59 1.47 -5.99
N HIS A 76 11.73 0.75 -5.29
CA HIS A 76 11.70 0.71 -3.83
C HIS A 76 12.41 -0.51 -3.23
N GLY A 77 12.82 -1.49 -4.05
CA GLY A 77 13.41 -2.74 -3.55
C GLY A 77 12.41 -3.52 -2.69
N VAL A 78 11.18 -3.64 -3.20
CA VAL A 78 10.03 -4.21 -2.46
C VAL A 78 10.27 -5.68 -2.12
N ASP A 79 10.01 -6.04 -0.87
CA ASP A 79 10.14 -7.40 -0.35
C ASP A 79 8.82 -8.18 -0.51
N GLU A 80 7.67 -7.51 -0.42
CA GLU A 80 6.34 -8.14 -0.60
C GLU A 80 5.28 -7.22 -1.22
N VAL A 81 4.30 -7.83 -1.89
CA VAL A 81 3.10 -7.18 -2.41
C VAL A 81 1.88 -7.84 -1.77
N VAL A 82 1.02 -7.02 -1.15
CA VAL A 82 -0.15 -7.50 -0.41
C VAL A 82 -1.40 -7.27 -1.25
N PHE A 83 -1.95 -8.35 -1.78
CA PHE A 83 -3.19 -8.33 -2.56
C PHE A 83 -4.41 -8.08 -1.65
N SER A 84 -4.88 -6.83 -1.57
CA SER A 84 -5.96 -6.42 -0.65
C SER A 84 -7.32 -6.18 -1.31
N TYR A 85 -7.52 -6.59 -2.56
CA TYR A 85 -8.83 -6.52 -3.25
C TYR A 85 -9.88 -7.47 -2.67
N SER A 86 -11.00 -6.92 -2.21
CA SER A 86 -12.10 -7.68 -1.59
C SER A 86 -13.15 -8.20 -2.56
N ASP A 87 -13.11 -7.72 -3.80
CA ASP A 87 -14.08 -7.96 -4.87
C ASP A 87 -13.61 -9.00 -5.89
N VAL A 88 -12.40 -9.56 -5.70
CA VAL A 88 -11.84 -10.60 -6.57
C VAL A 88 -12.10 -11.98 -5.96
N SER A 89 -12.65 -12.89 -6.77
CA SER A 89 -12.92 -14.26 -6.35
C SER A 89 -11.63 -15.07 -6.25
N HIS A 90 -11.55 -16.01 -5.31
CA HIS A 90 -10.38 -16.88 -5.16
C HIS A 90 -9.99 -17.66 -6.44
N PRO A 91 -10.93 -18.13 -7.28
CA PRO A 91 -10.60 -18.80 -8.53
C PRO A 91 -10.01 -17.91 -9.64
N TYR A 92 -9.96 -16.59 -9.47
CA TYR A 92 -9.46 -15.63 -10.46
C TYR A 92 -7.93 -15.43 -10.40
N VAL A 93 -7.22 -16.21 -9.57
CA VAL A 93 -5.76 -16.14 -9.39
C VAL A 93 -5.03 -17.09 -10.34
#